data_AF-A0A6M7WG13-F1
#
_entry.id   AF-A0A6M7WG13-F1
#
_cell.length_a   1.000
_cell.length_b   1.000
_cell.length_c   1.000
_cell.angle_alpha   90.00
_cell.angle_beta   90.00
_cell.angle_gamma   90.00
#
_symmetry.space_group_name_H-M   'P 1'
#
loop_
_entity.id
_entity.type
_entity.pdbx_description
1 polymer ?
#
loop_
_entity_poly.entity_id
_entity_poly.type
_entity_poly.pdbx_seq_one_letter_code
_entity_poly.pdbx_strand_id
1 'polypeptide(L)'
;MIEWSWRIESEDAILCGSWSDEEGWEKVFETLIGRKVEDASIYGRLPELSIALTDGLYVASFMTAEGQPAWTIFDGSGEQHKSGYIAVRDGKVYEDLEMETAPVVTNPDSKIA
;
A
#
# COMPACT_ATOMS: atom_id res chain seq x y z
N MET A 1 -0.04 -0.25 1.56
CA MET A 1 1.16 -0.86 2.17
C MET A 1 2.00 -1.47 1.05
N ILE A 2 3.22 -0.95 0.89
CA ILE A 2 4.21 -1.48 -0.04
C ILE A 2 5.52 -1.50 0.74
N GLU A 3 6.08 -2.68 0.98
CA GLU A 3 7.21 -2.81 1.90
C GLU A 3 8.55 -2.57 1.18
N TRP A 4 8.67 -3.04 -0.06
CA TRP A 4 9.93 -3.01 -0.81
C TRP A 4 9.70 -2.67 -2.28
N SER A 5 10.78 -2.21 -2.92
CA SER A 5 10.86 -1.92 -4.35
C SER A 5 9.74 -1.00 -4.87
N TRP A 6 9.47 0.05 -4.09
CA TRP A 6 8.55 1.12 -4.46
C TRP A 6 9.30 2.39 -4.87
N ARG A 7 8.61 3.23 -5.63
CA ARG A 7 9.10 4.54 -6.07
C ARG A 7 7.95 5.55 -6.16
N ILE A 8 8.27 6.81 -5.90
CA ILE A 8 7.43 7.96 -6.18
C ILE A 8 8.03 8.67 -7.38
N GLU A 9 7.20 8.96 -8.38
CA GLU A 9 7.65 9.50 -9.67
C GLU A 9 6.89 10.78 -10.02
N SER A 10 7.55 11.70 -10.72
CA SER A 10 6.88 12.69 -11.57
C SER A 10 6.57 12.07 -12.94
N GLU A 11 6.09 12.88 -13.88
CA GLU A 11 5.92 12.45 -15.28
C GLU A 11 7.20 11.91 -15.93
N ASP A 12 8.38 12.37 -15.47
CA ASP A 12 9.65 12.17 -16.16
C ASP A 12 10.84 11.78 -15.27
N ALA A 13 10.64 11.66 -13.96
CA ALA A 13 11.72 11.33 -13.02
C ALA A 13 11.25 10.52 -11.80
N ILE A 14 12.16 9.71 -11.25
CA ILE A 14 11.98 9.11 -9.92
C ILE A 14 12.40 10.14 -8.87
N LEU A 15 11.47 10.51 -7.99
CA LEU A 15 11.69 11.50 -6.93
C LEU A 15 12.34 10.86 -5.71
N CYS A 16 11.84 9.70 -5.29
CA CYS A 16 12.47 8.83 -4.29
C CYS A 16 11.91 7.41 -4.40
N GLY A 17 12.48 6.47 -3.66
CA GLY A 17 12.02 5.09 -3.61
C GLY A 17 12.75 4.29 -2.53
N SER A 18 12.31 3.05 -2.30
CA SER A 18 12.85 2.19 -1.24
C SER A 18 14.36 1.92 -1.32
N TRP A 19 14.98 2.20 -2.47
CA TRP A 19 16.41 2.01 -2.74
C TRP A 19 17.20 3.33 -2.82
N SER A 20 16.54 4.48 -2.61
CA SER A 20 17.20 5.79 -2.55
C SER A 20 17.66 6.14 -1.14
N ASP A 21 18.55 7.12 -1.01
CA ASP A 21 18.85 7.73 0.28
C ASP A 21 17.57 8.34 0.88
N GLU A 22 17.38 8.20 2.19
CA GLU A 22 16.21 8.70 2.92
C GLU A 22 16.22 10.23 3.04
N GLU A 23 17.35 10.89 2.74
CA GLU A 23 17.44 12.33 2.71
C GLU A 23 16.38 12.94 1.76
N GLY A 24 15.43 13.69 2.34
CA GLY A 24 14.37 14.39 1.59
C GLY A 24 13.08 13.60 1.39
N TRP A 25 12.99 12.34 1.84
CA TRP A 25 11.75 11.54 1.72
C TRP A 25 10.55 12.22 2.35
N GLU A 26 10.70 12.81 3.54
CA GLU A 26 9.62 13.49 4.25
C GLU A 26 8.96 14.56 3.37
N LYS A 27 9.76 15.38 2.69
CA LYS A 27 9.26 16.41 1.78
C LYS A 27 8.51 15.82 0.60
N VAL A 28 8.99 14.71 0.04
CA VAL A 28 8.30 14.02 -1.07
C VAL A 28 6.99 13.40 -0.58
N PHE A 29 6.97 12.78 0.59
CA PHE A 29 5.76 12.18 1.17
C PHE A 29 4.69 13.23 1.47
N GLU A 30 5.07 14.40 1.98
CA GLU A 30 4.17 15.54 2.18
C GLU A 30 3.47 15.94 0.88
N THR A 31 4.13 15.82 -0.28
CA THR A 31 3.51 16.15 -1.58
C THR A 31 2.38 15.21 -1.99
N LEU A 32 2.33 14.00 -1.42
CA LEU A 32 1.28 13.02 -1.69
C LEU A 32 0.00 13.29 -0.89
N ILE A 33 0.11 13.96 0.25
CA ILE A 33 -1.02 14.16 1.17
C ILE A 33 -2.03 15.13 0.56
N GLY A 34 -3.31 14.73 0.59
CA GLY A 34 -4.42 15.51 0.02
C GLY A 34 -4.55 15.38 -1.50
N ARG A 35 -3.66 14.64 -2.17
CA ARG A 35 -3.80 14.30 -3.59
C ARG A 35 -4.92 13.28 -3.78
N LYS A 36 -5.59 13.36 -4.92
CA LYS A 36 -6.61 12.38 -5.31
C LYS A 36 -5.97 11.32 -6.19
N VAL A 37 -6.39 10.08 -6.02
CA VAL A 37 -6.08 9.00 -6.95
C VAL A 37 -6.89 9.21 -8.21
N GLU A 38 -6.22 9.32 -9.35
CA GLU A 38 -6.84 9.47 -10.67
C GLU A 38 -6.97 8.12 -11.38
N ASP A 39 -6.00 7.23 -11.18
CA ASP A 39 -5.99 5.88 -11.74
C ASP A 39 -5.22 4.91 -10.83
N ALA A 40 -5.59 3.63 -10.91
CA ALA A 40 -4.84 2.54 -10.31
C ALA A 40 -4.81 1.38 -11.30
N SER A 41 -3.61 1.01 -11.74
CA SER A 41 -3.39 0.01 -12.78
C SER A 41 -2.32 -1.00 -12.39
N ILE A 42 -2.43 -2.17 -13.02
CA ILE A 42 -1.46 -3.25 -12.87
C ILE A 42 -0.75 -3.43 -14.22
N TYR A 43 0.57 -3.61 -14.19
CA TYR A 43 1.38 -3.76 -15.38
C TYR A 43 2.38 -4.92 -15.26
N GLY A 44 2.92 -5.34 -16.41
CA GLY A 44 3.83 -6.48 -16.50
C GLY A 44 3.14 -7.85 -16.47
N ARG A 45 3.96 -8.91 -16.49
CA ARG A 45 3.47 -10.30 -16.38
C ARG A 45 3.17 -10.68 -14.93
N LEU A 46 4.02 -10.22 -14.00
CA LEU A 46 3.73 -10.24 -12.57
C LEU A 46 2.94 -8.97 -12.23
N PRO A 47 2.04 -9.00 -11.24
CA PRO A 47 1.14 -7.89 -10.96
C PRO A 47 1.86 -6.74 -10.24
N GLU A 48 2.60 -5.93 -10.99
CA GLU A 48 3.23 -4.70 -10.51
C GLU A 48 2.22 -3.56 -10.45
N LEU A 49 2.33 -2.69 -9.46
CA LEU A 49 1.32 -1.65 -9.19
C LEU A 49 1.76 -0.28 -9.68
N SER A 50 0.85 0.46 -10.30
CA SER A 50 0.99 1.89 -10.61
C SER A 50 -0.25 2.64 -10.16
N ILE A 51 -0.07 3.65 -9.31
CA ILE A 51 -1.13 4.57 -8.86
C ILE A 51 -0.79 5.96 -9.40
N ALA A 52 -1.69 6.52 -10.20
CA ALA A 52 -1.61 7.90 -10.65
C ALA A 52 -2.36 8.81 -9.67
N LEU A 53 -1.73 9.92 -9.32
CA LEU A 53 -2.26 10.97 -8.47
C LEU A 53 -2.40 12.27 -9.26
N THR A 54 -3.31 13.13 -8.80
CA THR A 54 -3.41 14.51 -9.29
C THR A 54 -2.07 15.23 -9.30
N ASP A 55 -1.88 16.12 -10.27
CA ASP A 55 -0.67 16.92 -10.51
C ASP A 55 0.56 16.11 -10.99
N GLY A 56 0.33 15.01 -11.72
CA GLY A 56 1.40 14.29 -12.41
C GLY A 56 2.36 13.55 -11.48
N LEU A 57 1.85 13.11 -10.32
CA LEU A 57 2.59 12.30 -9.35
C LEU A 57 2.14 10.85 -9.43
N TYR A 58 3.09 9.93 -9.23
CA TYR A 58 2.84 8.50 -9.33
C TYR A 58 3.45 7.77 -8.14
N VAL A 59 2.79 6.71 -7.69
CA VAL A 59 3.35 5.73 -6.75
C VAL A 59 3.36 4.39 -7.46
N ALA A 60 4.55 3.82 -7.64
CA ALA A 60 4.71 2.55 -8.34
C ALA A 60 5.45 1.53 -7.46
N SER A 61 5.10 0.26 -7.64
CA SER A 61 5.85 -0.90 -7.15
C SER A 61 6.41 -1.65 -8.35
N PHE A 62 7.67 -2.09 -8.26
CA PHE A 62 8.31 -2.91 -9.28
C PHE A 62 9.34 -3.85 -8.65
N MET A 63 9.05 -5.15 -8.53
CA MET A 63 9.93 -6.11 -7.87
C MET A 63 11.14 -6.47 -8.73
N THR A 64 12.33 -6.02 -8.33
CA THR A 64 13.61 -6.39 -8.97
C THR A 64 14.33 -7.54 -8.28
N ALA A 65 13.90 -7.92 -7.08
CA ALA A 65 14.47 -9.02 -6.31
C ALA A 65 13.82 -10.37 -6.66
N GLU A 66 14.48 -11.47 -6.29
CA GLU A 66 13.88 -12.81 -6.38
C GLU A 66 12.64 -12.89 -5.48
N GLY A 67 11.51 -13.38 -6.03
CA GLY A 67 10.27 -13.54 -5.29
C GLY A 67 9.03 -13.13 -6.10
N GLN A 68 7.98 -12.74 -5.37
CA GLN A 68 6.73 -12.19 -5.93
C GLN A 68 6.61 -10.71 -5.54
N PRO A 69 5.97 -9.86 -6.37
CA PRO A 69 5.56 -8.53 -5.94
C PRO A 69 4.72 -8.61 -4.67
N ALA A 70 4.90 -7.66 -3.77
CA ALA A 70 4.21 -7.61 -2.50
C ALA A 70 3.70 -6.18 -2.24
N TRP A 71 2.40 -6.02 -2.36
CA TRP A 71 1.70 -4.77 -2.03
C TRP A 71 0.26 -5.09 -1.63
N THR A 72 -0.31 -4.18 -0.84
CA THR A 72 -1.72 -4.19 -0.44
C THR A 72 -2.26 -2.76 -0.50
N ILE A 73 -3.40 -2.57 -1.16
CA ILE A 73 -4.17 -1.33 -1.17
C ILE A 73 -5.39 -1.57 -0.28
N PHE A 74 -5.55 -0.74 0.74
CA PHE A 74 -6.70 -0.78 1.63
C PHE A 74 -7.72 0.26 1.18
N ASP A 75 -8.98 -0.12 1.20
CA ASP A 75 -10.08 0.81 1.02
C ASP A 75 -10.26 1.66 2.29
N GLY A 76 -9.91 2.94 2.16
CA GLY A 76 -10.07 3.96 3.21
C GLY A 76 -11.38 4.75 3.12
N SER A 77 -12.30 4.41 2.21
CA SER A 77 -13.53 5.17 1.98
C SER A 77 -14.67 4.88 2.97
N GLY A 78 -14.55 3.84 3.80
CA GLY A 78 -15.59 3.42 4.73
C GLY A 78 -15.58 4.20 6.05
N GLU A 79 -16.64 4.98 6.33
CA GLU A 79 -16.82 5.62 7.65
C GLU A 79 -17.21 4.67 8.78
N GLN A 80 -17.50 3.39 8.53
CA GLN A 80 -17.87 2.44 9.57
C GLN A 80 -17.83 0.97 9.09
N HIS A 81 -16.90 0.21 9.67
CA HIS A 81 -16.97 -1.24 9.95
C HIS A 81 -16.58 -2.31 8.92
N LYS A 82 -16.17 -2.00 7.68
CA LYS A 82 -15.51 -3.00 6.79
C LYS A 82 -14.58 -2.31 5.80
N SER A 83 -13.26 -2.45 5.97
CA SER A 83 -12.29 -2.03 4.96
C SER A 83 -11.92 -3.23 4.10
N GLY A 84 -12.29 -3.15 2.82
CA GLY A 84 -11.77 -4.09 1.83
C GLY A 84 -10.29 -3.84 1.57
N TYR A 85 -9.60 -4.83 1.02
CA TYR A 85 -8.27 -4.60 0.46
C TYR A 85 -8.05 -5.45 -0.79
N ILE A 86 -7.17 -4.96 -1.64
CA ILE A 86 -6.62 -5.68 -2.79
C ILE A 86 -5.13 -5.88 -2.54
N ALA A 87 -4.64 -7.09 -2.74
CA ALA A 87 -3.25 -7.45 -2.50
C ALA A 87 -2.72 -8.41 -3.57
N VAL A 88 -1.39 -8.59 -3.60
CA VAL A 88 -0.75 -9.66 -4.36
C VAL A 88 -0.38 -10.82 -3.43
N ARG A 89 -0.75 -12.04 -3.82
CA ARG A 89 -0.32 -13.29 -3.19
C ARG A 89 0.03 -14.29 -4.29
N ASP A 90 1.11 -15.05 -4.14
CA ASP A 90 1.52 -16.07 -5.12
C ASP A 90 1.49 -15.59 -6.59
N GLY A 91 1.87 -14.33 -6.84
CA GLY A 91 1.91 -13.71 -8.16
C GLY A 91 0.55 -13.41 -8.79
N LYS A 92 -0.53 -13.37 -8.01
CA LYS A 92 -1.89 -13.05 -8.46
C LYS A 92 -2.52 -11.99 -7.58
N VAL A 93 -3.48 -11.28 -8.14
CA VAL A 93 -4.29 -10.29 -7.42
C VAL A 93 -5.38 -11.01 -6.62
N TYR A 94 -5.53 -10.62 -5.37
CA TYR A 94 -6.55 -11.08 -4.43
C TYR A 94 -7.29 -9.88 -3.86
N GLU A 95 -8.59 -10.04 -3.67
CA GLU A 95 -9.45 -9.08 -2.98
C GLU A 95 -10.06 -9.77 -1.75
N ASP A 96 -10.16 -9.06 -0.64
CA ASP A 96 -10.76 -9.57 0.59
C ASP A 96 -11.33 -8.43 1.46
N LEU A 97 -12.04 -8.78 2.52
CA LEU A 97 -12.59 -7.86 3.51
C LEU A 97 -11.88 -8.06 4.84
N GLU A 98 -11.35 -6.99 5.44
CA GLU A 98 -10.98 -7.04 6.85
C GLU A 98 -12.25 -7.12 7.69
N MET A 99 -12.44 -8.28 8.34
CA MET A 99 -13.39 -8.43 9.44
C MET A 99 -12.67 -8.07 10.74
N GLU A 100 -13.29 -7.23 11.58
CA GLU A 100 -12.76 -6.94 12.91
C GLU A 100 -12.62 -8.24 13.71
N THR A 101 -11.41 -8.55 14.20
CA THR A 101 -11.25 -9.57 15.25
C THR A 101 -12.05 -9.11 16.46
N ALA A 102 -13.04 -9.91 16.87
CA ALA A 102 -13.86 -9.63 18.04
C ALA A 102 -12.98 -9.24 19.24
N PRO A 103 -13.39 -8.24 20.06
CA PRO A 103 -12.60 -7.83 21.21
C PRO A 103 -12.35 -9.05 22.09
N VAL A 104 -11.07 -9.31 22.38
CA VAL A 104 -10.68 -10.29 23.39
C VAL A 104 -11.28 -9.80 24.70
N VAL A 105 -12.36 -10.44 25.15
CA VAL A 105 -12.90 -10.23 26.50
C VAL A 105 -11.86 -10.77 27.48
N THR A 106 -10.97 -9.91 27.95
CA THR A 106 -10.12 -10.23 29.11
C THR A 106 -11.02 -10.25 30.33
N ASN A 107 -11.42 -11.45 30.77
CA ASN A 107 -12.14 -11.62 32.03
C ASN A 107 -11.17 -11.33 33.21
N PRO A 108 -11.39 -10.29 34.03
CA PRO A 108 -10.46 -9.93 35.11
C PRO A 108 -10.45 -10.89 36.29
N ASP A 109 -11.40 -11.83 36.38
CA ASP A 109 -11.65 -12.60 37.60
C ASP A 109 -11.12 -14.04 37.59
N SER A 110 -10.11 -14.36 36.78
CA SER A 110 -9.35 -15.61 36.98
C SER A 110 -8.28 -15.42 38.06
N LYS A 111 -8.70 -15.21 39.31
CA LYS A 111 -7.87 -15.54 40.47
C LYS A 111 -8.29 -16.92 40.97
N ILE A 112 -7.34 -17.82 40.76
CA ILE A 112 -7.29 -19.22 41.15
C ILE A 112 -7.55 -19.33 42.67
N ALA A 113 -8.47 -20.22 43.04
CA ALA A 113 -8.68 -20.70 44.41
C ALA A 113 -7.58 -21.67 44.83
#